data_AF-A0A8X8D2E1-F1
#
_entry.id   AF-A0A8X8D2E1-F1
#
_cell.length_a   1.000
_cell.length_b   1.000
_cell.length_c   1.000
_cell.angle_alpha   90.00
_cell.angle_beta   90.00
_cell.angle_gamma   90.00
#
_symmetry.space_group_name_H-M   'P 1'
#
loop_
_entity.id
_entity.type
_entity.pdbx_description
1 polymer ?
#
loop_
_entity_poly.entity_id
_entity_poly.type
_entity_poly.pdbx_seq_one_letter_code
_entity_poly.pdbx_strand_id
1 'polypeptide(L)'
;METLISLVNKIQRACTALGDHGEDNALPTLWEALPSIAVVGGQSSGKSSVLESIVGKDFLPRGAGIVTRRPLVLQLHKIDEGREYAEFMHLPRKKFTDFAAVRKEIADETDRETGRSKQISSVPIHLSIFSPNVVNLTLVDLPGLTKVAVEGQPESIVHDIENMVRSYIEKPNCIILAISPANQDLATSDAIKISREVDPRGERTFGVLTKIDLMDKGTDAVDILEGKSYKLQFPWIGVVNRSQADINKSVDMIAARRREREYFQNSPEYGHLASRMGSEHLGKLLSKHLEQVIKSRIPGLQSLISKTINELETELSRLGRPVATDAGGKLYMIMEICRSFDQIFKEHLDGTRSGGDKIYNVFDNQLPASLKRLQFDKHLSMDNVRKLITEADGYQPHLIAPEQGYRRLIESTLVTIRGPAEAAVDAVHVILKDLVHKSISETMELKQYPTLRVEVSAAAVDSLDRMREESKKATLQLVDMESSYLTVEFFRKLPQDAEKGGNPTLSIFDRYNDSYLRRIGSNVLAYVNMVCASLRNSIPKSVVYCQVREAKRSLLDYFFAELGKKETRQLSSLLDEDPAVMQRRTLLGKRLELYRSAQADIDAVTWGK
;
A
#
# COMPACT_ATOMS: atom_id res chain seq x y z
N MET A 1 5.37 24.49 27.44
CA MET A 1 4.94 23.59 28.54
C MET A 1 3.44 23.29 28.46
N GLU A 2 2.56 24.30 28.29
CA GLU A 2 1.15 24.11 27.91
C GLU A 2 0.97 23.39 26.54
N THR A 3 2.03 23.34 25.73
CA THR A 3 2.12 22.71 24.41
C THR A 3 1.95 21.19 24.40
N LEU A 4 2.35 20.46 25.46
CA LEU A 4 2.36 18.98 25.46
C LEU A 4 0.96 18.36 25.50
N ILE A 5 0.06 18.94 26.29
CA ILE A 5 -1.31 18.45 26.41
C ILE A 5 -2.13 18.85 25.18
N SER A 6 -1.86 20.05 24.63
CA SER A 6 -2.40 20.48 23.34
C SER A 6 -2.00 19.53 22.20
N LEU A 7 -0.73 19.11 22.17
CA LEU A 7 -0.22 18.11 21.22
C LEU A 7 -0.99 16.78 21.30
N VAL A 8 -1.12 16.21 22.51
CA VAL A 8 -1.86 14.96 22.72
C VAL A 8 -3.31 15.11 22.24
N ASN A 9 -3.95 16.24 22.53
CA ASN A 9 -5.33 16.50 22.11
C ASN A 9 -5.47 16.65 20.59
N LYS A 10 -4.50 17.28 19.92
CA LYS A 10 -4.47 17.41 18.46
C LYS A 10 -4.34 16.04 17.79
N ILE A 11 -3.42 15.20 18.29
CA ILE A 11 -3.24 13.83 17.80
C ILE A 11 -4.49 13.00 18.03
N GLN A 12 -5.09 13.08 19.23
CA GLN A 12 -6.34 12.41 19.58
C GLN A 12 -7.46 12.77 18.58
N ARG A 13 -7.70 14.06 18.34
CA ARG A 13 -8.74 14.52 17.39
C ARG A 13 -8.48 14.01 15.98
N ALA A 14 -7.24 14.02 15.53
CA ALA A 14 -6.87 13.53 14.21
C ALA A 14 -7.12 12.02 14.07
N CYS A 15 -6.76 11.21 15.07
CA CYS A 15 -7.04 9.77 15.08
C CYS A 15 -8.56 9.49 15.07
N THR A 16 -9.31 10.26 15.85
CA THR A 16 -10.78 10.16 15.95
C THR A 16 -11.45 10.48 14.62
N ALA A 17 -10.96 11.48 13.88
CA ALA A 17 -11.50 11.85 12.57
C ALA A 17 -11.23 10.81 11.46
N LEU A 18 -10.20 9.97 11.60
CA LEU A 18 -9.88 8.90 10.64
C LEU A 18 -10.54 7.56 10.97
N GLY A 19 -11.33 7.46 12.04
CA GLY A 19 -11.93 6.19 12.48
C GLY A 19 -10.92 5.24 13.13
N ASP A 20 -9.76 5.73 13.55
CA ASP A 20 -8.73 4.96 14.27
C ASP A 20 -9.10 4.85 15.77
N HIS A 21 -10.30 4.31 16.03
CA HIS A 21 -10.87 4.18 17.39
C HIS A 21 -10.43 2.89 18.11
N GLY A 22 -9.54 2.10 17.51
CA GLY A 22 -9.13 0.80 18.07
C GLY A 22 -10.14 -0.33 17.80
N GLU A 23 -11.08 -0.16 16.86
CA GLU A 23 -11.91 -1.26 16.37
C GLU A 23 -11.26 -1.90 15.14
N ASP A 24 -10.93 -3.19 15.26
CA ASP A 24 -10.56 -4.14 14.19
C ASP A 24 -9.27 -3.93 13.39
N ASN A 25 -8.14 -3.58 14.02
CA ASN A 25 -6.82 -3.85 13.41
C ASN A 25 -5.76 -4.28 14.44
N ALA A 26 -4.99 -5.31 14.08
CA ALA A 26 -4.02 -6.04 14.92
C ALA A 26 -2.79 -5.25 15.40
N LEU A 27 -2.79 -3.92 15.33
CA LEU A 27 -1.70 -3.04 15.75
C LEU A 27 -2.21 -1.99 16.75
N PRO A 28 -1.45 -1.67 17.82
CA PRO A 28 -1.83 -0.61 18.75
C PRO A 28 -2.02 0.69 17.99
N THR A 29 -3.23 1.23 18.02
CA THR A 29 -3.55 2.48 17.33
C THR A 29 -2.84 3.64 18.03
N LEU A 30 -2.57 4.73 17.30
CA LEU A 30 -1.92 5.91 17.89
C LEU A 30 -2.76 6.47 19.03
N TRP A 31 -4.08 6.29 18.96
CA TRP A 31 -5.03 6.61 20.02
C TRP A 31 -4.78 5.85 21.34
N GLU A 32 -4.53 4.54 21.29
CA GLU A 32 -4.29 3.70 22.48
C GLU A 32 -2.97 4.02 23.20
N ALA A 33 -2.00 4.55 22.45
CA ALA A 33 -0.71 4.92 22.99
C ALA A 33 -0.73 6.26 23.76
N LEU A 34 -1.81 7.04 23.65
CA LEU A 34 -1.91 8.36 24.27
C LEU A 34 -2.41 8.30 25.72
N PRO A 35 -1.77 9.01 26.66
CA PRO A 35 -2.21 9.04 28.06
C PRO A 35 -3.59 9.69 28.20
N SER A 36 -4.45 9.07 29.01
CA SER A 36 -5.78 9.61 29.34
C SER A 36 -6.14 9.35 30.80
N ILE A 37 -7.06 10.12 31.35
CA ILE A 37 -7.56 9.93 32.72
C ILE A 37 -9.00 9.41 32.64
N ALA A 38 -9.24 8.20 33.10
CA ALA A 38 -10.59 7.63 33.18
C ALA A 38 -11.17 7.80 34.58
N VAL A 39 -12.39 8.33 34.66
CA VAL A 39 -13.10 8.53 35.92
C VAL A 39 -13.99 7.32 36.21
N VAL A 40 -13.69 6.61 37.30
CA VAL A 40 -14.38 5.38 37.69
C VAL A 40 -15.03 5.56 39.05
N GLY A 41 -16.27 5.09 39.19
CA GLY A 41 -17.01 5.18 40.44
C GLY A 41 -18.41 4.62 40.35
N GLY A 42 -18.94 4.15 41.48
CA GLY A 42 -20.33 3.70 41.58
C GLY A 42 -21.33 4.80 41.22
N GLN A 43 -22.57 4.40 40.92
CA GLN A 43 -23.66 5.35 40.75
C GLN A 43 -23.78 6.26 42.00
N SER A 44 -23.99 7.56 41.79
CA SER A 44 -24.11 8.54 42.87
C SER A 44 -22.88 8.72 43.78
N SER A 45 -21.70 8.24 43.37
CA SER A 45 -20.42 8.48 44.07
C SER A 45 -19.89 9.92 43.94
N GLY A 46 -20.55 10.76 43.12
CA GLY A 46 -20.17 12.15 42.91
C GLY A 46 -19.21 12.39 41.74
N LYS A 47 -19.05 11.45 40.80
CA LYS A 47 -18.21 11.60 39.59
C LYS A 47 -18.44 12.91 38.84
N SER A 48 -19.68 13.14 38.41
CA SER A 48 -20.05 14.35 37.66
C SER A 48 -19.82 15.62 38.48
N SER A 49 -20.06 15.58 39.81
CA SER A 49 -19.78 16.70 40.69
C SER A 49 -18.28 17.00 40.79
N VAL A 50 -17.41 15.99 40.87
CA VAL A 50 -15.95 16.17 40.87
C VAL A 50 -15.48 16.79 39.54
N LEU A 51 -15.99 16.30 38.41
CA LEU A 51 -15.69 16.85 37.09
C LEU A 51 -16.12 18.32 36.97
N GLU A 52 -17.35 18.65 37.36
CA GLU A 52 -17.85 20.03 37.36
C GLU A 52 -17.06 20.93 38.32
N SER A 53 -16.65 20.42 39.48
CA SER A 53 -15.80 21.14 40.43
C SER A 53 -14.39 21.40 39.89
N ILE A 54 -13.81 20.49 39.10
CA ILE A 54 -12.52 20.69 38.40
C ILE A 54 -12.67 21.76 37.30
N VAL A 55 -13.74 21.69 36.51
CA VAL A 55 -14.00 22.65 35.42
C VAL A 55 -14.42 24.03 35.94
N GLY A 56 -15.14 24.08 37.06
CA GLY A 56 -15.69 25.32 37.60
C GLY A 56 -17.08 25.68 37.07
N LYS A 57 -17.77 24.78 36.35
CA LYS A 57 -19.05 25.04 35.68
C LYS A 57 -20.01 23.86 35.75
N ASP A 58 -21.30 24.18 35.65
CA ASP A 58 -22.41 23.24 35.54
C ASP A 58 -22.67 22.91 34.07
N PHE A 59 -22.25 21.73 33.60
CA PHE A 59 -22.42 21.33 32.20
C PHE A 59 -22.81 19.86 32.03
N LEU A 60 -22.68 19.03 33.05
CA LEU A 60 -23.08 17.63 32.96
C LEU A 60 -24.58 17.50 33.26
N PRO A 61 -25.29 16.58 32.59
CA PRO A 61 -26.68 16.28 32.93
C PRO A 61 -26.78 15.78 34.37
N ARG A 62 -27.94 16.00 35.00
CA ARG A 62 -28.26 15.52 36.36
C ARG A 62 -29.64 14.88 36.34
N GLY A 63 -29.80 13.75 37.02
CA GLY A 63 -31.07 13.03 37.09
C GLY A 63 -31.00 11.80 37.99
N ALA A 64 -32.16 11.19 38.25
CA ALA A 64 -32.25 9.88 38.89
C ALA A 64 -31.95 8.77 37.87
N GLY A 65 -31.21 7.73 38.27
CA GLY A 65 -30.81 6.64 37.37
C GLY A 65 -29.40 6.81 36.80
N ILE A 66 -29.10 6.10 35.70
CA ILE A 66 -27.81 6.19 35.00
C ILE A 66 -27.81 7.48 34.17
N VAL A 67 -27.08 8.48 34.66
CA VAL A 67 -27.03 9.81 34.06
C VAL A 67 -26.07 9.83 32.86
N THR A 68 -24.87 9.30 33.03
CA THR A 68 -23.88 9.14 31.95
C THR A 68 -24.12 7.79 31.26
N ARG A 69 -24.77 7.80 30.09
CA ARG A 69 -25.07 6.59 29.29
C ARG A 69 -24.09 6.35 28.14
N ARG A 70 -23.23 7.32 27.84
CA ARG A 70 -22.15 7.26 26.84
C ARG A 70 -20.87 7.80 27.48
N PRO A 71 -19.69 7.25 27.17
CA PRO A 71 -18.44 7.85 27.59
C PRO A 71 -18.33 9.31 27.12
N LEU A 72 -17.93 10.24 27.99
CA LEU A 72 -17.69 11.63 27.62
C LEU A 72 -16.19 11.92 27.69
N VAL A 73 -15.57 12.14 26.54
CA VAL A 73 -14.18 12.58 26.42
C VAL A 73 -14.16 14.11 26.52
N LEU A 74 -13.79 14.58 27.70
CA LEU A 74 -13.72 15.98 28.06
C LEU A 74 -12.28 16.50 27.94
N GLN A 75 -12.08 17.44 27.01
CA GLN A 75 -10.81 18.14 26.81
C GLN A 75 -10.90 19.55 27.38
N LEU A 76 -10.12 19.84 28.41
CA LEU A 76 -10.00 21.17 29.01
C LEU A 76 -8.80 21.90 28.41
N HIS A 77 -9.04 23.11 27.92
CA HIS A 77 -8.05 24.00 27.34
C HIS A 77 -7.99 25.29 28.14
N LYS A 78 -6.82 25.56 28.72
CA LYS A 78 -6.52 26.83 29.34
C LYS A 78 -6.30 27.89 28.26
N ILE A 79 -7.01 29.00 28.35
CA ILE A 79 -6.82 30.18 27.49
C ILE A 79 -6.32 31.36 28.33
N ASP A 80 -5.45 32.20 27.77
CA ASP A 80 -4.88 33.34 28.52
C ASP A 80 -5.88 34.48 28.69
N GLU A 81 -6.63 34.80 27.63
CA GLU A 81 -7.65 35.84 27.61
C GLU A 81 -8.84 35.41 26.74
N GLY A 82 -10.05 35.82 27.15
CA GLY A 82 -11.27 35.62 26.35
C GLY A 82 -12.47 35.10 27.12
N ARG A 83 -13.61 35.07 26.43
CA ARG A 83 -14.87 34.53 26.96
C ARG A 83 -14.84 33.00 26.89
N GLU A 84 -15.23 32.35 27.97
CA GLU A 84 -15.32 30.89 28.05
C GLU A 84 -16.31 30.33 27.02
N TYR A 85 -15.92 29.25 26.35
CA TYR A 85 -16.78 28.57 25.37
C TYR A 85 -16.48 27.07 25.31
N ALA A 86 -17.43 26.32 24.79
CA ALA A 86 -17.30 24.89 24.51
C ALA A 86 -17.60 24.56 23.05
N GLU A 87 -16.96 23.52 22.55
CA GLU A 87 -17.12 22.99 21.18
C GLU A 87 -17.28 21.48 21.22
N PHE A 88 -18.22 20.97 20.43
CA PHE A 88 -18.40 19.54 20.24
C PHE A 88 -17.78 19.10 18.92
N MET A 89 -17.21 17.90 18.88
CA MET A 89 -16.63 17.36 17.66
C MET A 89 -17.66 17.12 16.55
N HIS A 90 -18.90 16.73 16.91
CA HIS A 90 -20.00 16.56 15.96
C HIS A 90 -20.58 17.89 15.46
N LEU A 91 -20.18 19.03 16.06
CA LEU A 91 -20.60 20.38 15.68
C LEU A 91 -19.38 21.33 15.56
N PRO A 92 -18.43 21.07 14.64
CA PRO A 92 -17.10 21.71 14.62
C PRO A 92 -17.08 23.22 14.26
N ARG A 93 -18.25 23.86 14.12
CA ARG A 93 -18.39 25.30 13.83
C ARG A 93 -19.29 26.05 14.81
N LYS A 94 -19.82 25.37 15.82
CA LYS A 94 -20.75 25.97 16.79
C LYS A 94 -20.07 26.12 18.13
N LYS A 95 -19.84 27.36 18.54
CA LYS A 95 -19.31 27.71 19.87
C LYS A 95 -20.46 27.89 20.85
N PHE A 96 -20.45 27.12 21.94
CA PHE A 96 -21.41 27.23 23.02
C PHE A 96 -20.84 28.11 24.12
N THR A 97 -21.44 29.28 24.35
CA THR A 97 -21.06 30.18 25.46
C THR A 97 -21.94 29.98 26.69
N ASP A 98 -23.10 29.34 26.53
CA ASP A 98 -24.00 28.95 27.61
C ASP A 98 -23.81 27.46 27.94
N PHE A 99 -23.35 27.17 29.15
CA PHE A 99 -23.12 25.81 29.63
C PHE A 99 -24.43 25.05 29.94
N ALA A 100 -25.56 25.75 30.12
CA ALA A 100 -26.87 25.09 30.16
C ALA A 100 -27.23 24.50 28.78
N ALA A 101 -26.88 25.19 27.70
CA ALA A 101 -27.01 24.66 26.35
C ALA A 101 -26.06 23.48 26.08
N VAL A 102 -24.83 23.52 26.62
CA VAL A 102 -23.89 22.38 26.57
C VAL A 102 -24.49 21.15 27.26
N ARG A 103 -25.05 21.32 28.47
CA ARG A 103 -25.74 20.24 29.20
C ARG A 103 -26.87 19.64 28.38
N LYS A 104 -27.70 20.50 27.77
CA LYS A 104 -28.82 20.06 26.93
C LYS A 104 -28.32 19.30 25.71
N GLU A 105 -27.28 19.79 25.03
CA GLU A 105 -26.69 19.13 23.88
C GLU A 105 -26.11 17.75 24.23
N ILE A 106 -25.45 17.60 25.38
CA ILE A 106 -24.96 16.28 25.84
C ILE A 106 -26.14 15.29 26.00
N ALA A 107 -27.25 15.75 26.59
CA ALA A 107 -28.44 14.92 26.76
C ALA A 107 -29.09 14.58 25.40
N ASP A 108 -29.26 15.57 24.53
CA ASP A 108 -29.86 15.42 23.20
C ASP A 108 -29.04 14.47 22.31
N GLU A 109 -27.70 14.59 22.34
CA GLU A 109 -26.77 13.71 21.59
C GLU A 109 -26.70 12.30 22.18
N THR A 110 -26.87 12.17 23.50
CA THR A 110 -27.00 10.85 24.14
C THR A 110 -28.29 10.16 23.72
N ASP A 111 -29.41 10.87 23.73
CA ASP A 111 -30.73 10.35 23.34
C ASP A 111 -30.83 10.04 21.83
N ARG A 112 -30.08 10.77 21.00
CA ARG A 112 -30.00 10.52 19.55
C ARG A 112 -29.44 9.13 19.25
N GLU A 113 -28.38 8.74 19.96
CA GLU A 113 -27.67 7.48 19.74
C GLU A 113 -28.30 6.30 20.49
N THR A 114 -28.66 6.50 21.76
CA THR A 114 -29.19 5.42 22.63
C THR A 114 -30.71 5.26 22.58
N GLY A 115 -31.39 6.13 21.83
CA GLY A 115 -32.83 6.31 21.89
C GLY A 115 -33.30 6.86 23.24
N ARG A 116 -34.63 7.01 23.40
CA ARG A 116 -35.22 7.32 24.72
C ARG A 116 -35.26 6.12 25.67
N SER A 117 -34.83 4.95 25.20
CA SER A 117 -34.55 3.76 26.00
C SER A 117 -33.36 4.01 26.92
N LYS A 118 -33.40 3.48 28.15
CA LYS A 118 -32.31 3.62 29.15
C LYS A 118 -31.05 2.78 28.80
N GLN A 119 -30.77 2.59 27.52
CA GLN A 119 -29.62 1.84 27.00
C GLN A 119 -28.33 2.68 27.05
N ILE A 120 -27.19 2.00 26.96
CA ILE A 120 -25.86 2.61 26.91
C ILE A 120 -25.24 2.39 25.53
N SER A 121 -24.28 3.24 25.17
CA SER A 121 -23.49 3.07 23.94
C SER A 121 -22.02 3.31 24.24
N SER A 122 -21.14 2.50 23.63
CA SER A 122 -19.68 2.61 23.73
C SER A 122 -19.11 3.79 22.92
N VAL A 123 -19.90 4.38 22.02
CA VAL A 123 -19.46 5.49 21.17
C VAL A 123 -19.32 6.78 22.00
N PRO A 124 -18.10 7.34 22.15
CA PRO A 124 -17.88 8.48 23.02
C PRO A 124 -18.43 9.80 22.45
N ILE A 125 -18.76 10.74 23.33
CA ILE A 125 -19.02 12.14 22.98
C ILE A 125 -17.74 12.94 23.25
N HIS A 126 -17.27 13.71 22.25
CA HIS A 126 -16.08 14.55 22.38
C HIS A 126 -16.46 16.02 22.62
N LEU A 127 -16.09 16.53 23.80
CA LEU A 127 -16.36 17.90 24.24
C LEU A 127 -15.06 18.61 24.58
N SER A 128 -14.85 19.79 23.99
CA SER A 128 -13.72 20.67 24.30
C SER A 128 -14.20 21.94 25.00
N ILE A 129 -13.66 22.25 26.17
CA ILE A 129 -13.98 23.46 26.94
C ILE A 129 -12.74 24.36 26.99
N PHE A 130 -12.92 25.62 26.62
CA PHE A 130 -11.88 26.66 26.65
C PHE A 130 -12.20 27.65 27.77
N SER A 131 -11.34 27.74 28.78
CA SER A 131 -11.52 28.64 29.94
C SER A 131 -10.18 29.09 30.54
N PRO A 132 -10.07 30.33 31.07
CA PRO A 132 -8.87 30.76 31.78
C PRO A 132 -8.74 30.13 33.18
N ASN A 133 -9.82 29.56 33.71
CA ASN A 133 -9.92 29.06 35.07
C ASN A 133 -9.65 27.55 35.19
N VAL A 134 -9.30 26.88 34.09
CA VAL A 134 -9.04 25.44 34.02
C VAL A 134 -7.57 25.16 33.72
N VAL A 135 -7.14 23.94 34.01
CA VAL A 135 -5.86 23.40 33.57
C VAL A 135 -6.05 22.64 32.27
N ASN A 136 -4.99 22.55 31.46
CA ASN A 136 -4.98 21.65 30.31
C ASN A 136 -5.07 20.20 30.83
N LEU A 137 -6.16 19.51 30.51
CA LEU A 137 -6.44 18.17 31.05
C LEU A 137 -7.42 17.44 30.15
N THR A 138 -7.24 16.13 29.97
CA THR A 138 -8.18 15.28 29.25
C THR A 138 -8.72 14.20 30.17
N LEU A 139 -10.03 14.21 30.35
CA LEU A 139 -10.78 13.36 31.27
C LEU A 139 -11.81 12.55 30.49
N VAL A 140 -11.99 11.29 30.84
CA VAL A 140 -13.05 10.44 30.30
C VAL A 140 -14.03 10.14 31.41
N ASP A 141 -15.24 10.71 31.34
CA ASP A 141 -16.34 10.34 32.23
C ASP A 141 -16.96 9.04 31.73
N LEU A 142 -16.98 8.03 32.58
CA LEU A 142 -17.54 6.71 32.28
C LEU A 142 -18.88 6.53 33.01
N PRO A 143 -19.80 5.70 32.46
CA PRO A 143 -21.00 5.31 33.17
C PRO A 143 -20.71 4.80 34.58
N GLY A 144 -21.57 5.15 35.53
CA GLY A 144 -21.41 4.71 36.91
C GLY A 144 -21.67 3.21 37.06
N LEU A 145 -20.82 2.51 37.82
CA LEU A 145 -21.03 1.10 38.14
C LEU A 145 -22.36 0.95 38.90
N THR A 146 -23.20 0.03 38.44
CA THR A 146 -24.50 -0.30 39.04
C THR A 146 -24.51 -1.77 39.44
N LYS A 147 -25.23 -2.12 40.52
CA LYS A 147 -25.32 -3.50 41.02
C LYS A 147 -26.59 -4.22 40.59
N VAL A 148 -27.61 -3.47 40.15
CA VAL A 148 -28.94 -3.98 39.82
C VAL A 148 -29.47 -3.23 38.59
N ALA A 149 -30.07 -3.95 37.66
CA ALA A 149 -30.77 -3.36 36.52
C ALA A 149 -32.09 -2.72 36.97
N VAL A 150 -32.34 -1.48 36.57
CA VAL A 150 -33.60 -0.77 36.87
C VAL A 150 -34.64 -1.10 35.80
N GLU A 151 -35.94 -1.00 36.11
CA GLU A 151 -37.02 -1.22 35.15
C GLU A 151 -36.80 -0.50 33.81
N GLY A 152 -36.83 -1.28 32.72
CA GLY A 152 -36.58 -0.85 31.35
C GLY A 152 -35.13 -0.98 30.86
N GLN A 153 -34.21 -1.53 31.67
CA GLN A 153 -32.84 -1.87 31.28
C GLN A 153 -32.68 -3.38 31.06
N PRO A 154 -31.79 -3.81 30.14
CA PRO A 154 -31.49 -5.23 29.98
C PRO A 154 -30.76 -5.77 31.22
N GLU A 155 -30.94 -7.06 31.54
CA GLU A 155 -30.22 -7.70 32.66
C GLU A 155 -28.70 -7.69 32.46
N SER A 156 -28.23 -7.63 31.20
CA SER A 156 -26.80 -7.52 30.85
C SER A 156 -26.16 -6.18 31.20
N ILE A 157 -26.95 -5.14 31.51
CA ILE A 157 -26.46 -3.75 31.61
C ILE A 157 -25.31 -3.59 32.60
N VAL A 158 -25.33 -4.35 33.70
CA VAL A 158 -24.28 -4.32 34.73
C VAL A 158 -22.96 -4.79 34.12
N HIS A 159 -22.99 -5.89 33.38
CA HIS A 159 -21.82 -6.46 32.71
C HIS A 159 -21.37 -5.57 31.54
N ASP A 160 -22.31 -4.99 30.78
CA ASP A 160 -22.00 -4.10 29.66
C ASP A 160 -21.30 -2.82 30.14
N ILE A 161 -21.73 -2.24 31.27
CA ILE A 161 -21.06 -1.09 31.91
C ILE A 161 -19.68 -1.50 32.41
N GLU A 162 -19.55 -2.65 33.08
CA GLU A 162 -18.26 -3.13 33.58
C GLU A 162 -17.26 -3.35 32.45
N ASN A 163 -17.68 -4.02 31.37
CA ASN A 163 -16.87 -4.24 30.17
C ASN A 163 -16.48 -2.92 29.49
N MET A 164 -17.42 -1.97 29.42
CA MET A 164 -17.14 -0.64 28.91
C MET A 164 -16.11 0.09 29.77
N VAL A 165 -16.20 0.01 31.11
CA VAL A 165 -15.20 0.64 31.98
C VAL A 165 -13.84 -0.05 31.79
N ARG A 166 -13.81 -1.39 31.77
CA ARG A 166 -12.59 -2.21 31.56
C ARG A 166 -11.87 -1.86 30.27
N SER A 167 -12.58 -1.67 29.15
CA SER A 167 -11.97 -1.32 27.87
C SER A 167 -11.18 0.01 27.89
N TYR A 168 -11.47 0.91 28.84
CA TYR A 168 -10.67 2.12 29.08
C TYR A 168 -9.56 1.89 30.11
N ILE A 169 -9.85 1.26 31.25
CA ILE A 169 -8.88 1.15 32.36
C ILE A 169 -7.86 0.03 32.22
N GLU A 170 -8.09 -0.99 31.39
CA GLU A 170 -7.09 -2.02 31.08
C GLU A 170 -5.90 -1.45 30.29
N LYS A 171 -6.10 -0.33 29.60
CA LYS A 171 -5.05 0.34 28.84
C LYS A 171 -3.93 0.78 29.79
N PRO A 172 -2.67 0.39 29.56
CA PRO A 172 -1.55 0.66 30.48
C PRO A 172 -1.23 2.17 30.59
N ASN A 173 -1.62 2.96 29.59
CA ASN A 173 -1.42 4.41 29.57
C ASN A 173 -2.61 5.19 30.16
N CYS A 174 -3.64 4.50 30.67
CA CYS A 174 -4.77 5.13 31.33
C CYS A 174 -4.48 5.34 32.83
N ILE A 175 -4.59 6.58 33.28
CA ILE A 175 -4.61 6.95 34.69
C ILE A 175 -6.05 6.73 35.20
N ILE A 176 -6.20 6.03 36.32
CA ILE A 176 -7.50 5.71 36.89
C ILE A 176 -7.81 6.69 38.01
N LEU A 177 -8.92 7.42 37.91
CA LEU A 177 -9.44 8.27 38.98
C LEU A 177 -10.58 7.54 39.68
N ALA A 178 -10.27 6.87 40.79
CA ALA A 178 -11.21 6.06 41.55
C ALA A 178 -11.97 6.90 42.59
N ILE A 179 -13.23 7.23 42.30
CA ILE A 179 -14.08 8.09 43.11
C ILE A 179 -14.98 7.24 44.02
N SER A 180 -14.77 7.38 45.34
CA SER A 180 -15.54 6.70 46.39
C SER A 180 -16.17 7.72 47.36
N PRO A 181 -17.42 7.51 47.80
CA PRO A 181 -18.02 8.36 48.82
C PRO A 181 -17.47 7.99 50.22
N ALA A 182 -17.21 8.98 51.07
CA ALA A 182 -16.63 8.80 52.40
C ALA A 182 -17.65 8.30 53.45
N ASN A 183 -18.95 8.44 53.18
CA ASN A 183 -20.02 7.96 54.05
C ASN A 183 -20.34 6.45 53.86
N GLN A 184 -19.52 5.73 53.10
CA GLN A 184 -19.64 4.29 52.89
C GLN A 184 -18.28 3.64 53.15
N ASP A 185 -18.29 2.38 53.57
CA ASP A 185 -17.05 1.63 53.78
C ASP A 185 -16.31 1.45 52.45
N LEU A 186 -15.04 1.84 52.45
CA LEU A 186 -14.15 1.77 51.29
C LEU A 186 -13.98 0.33 50.79
N ALA A 187 -14.06 -0.67 51.67
CA ALA A 187 -13.97 -2.08 51.31
C ALA A 187 -15.08 -2.53 50.34
N THR A 188 -16.20 -1.79 50.30
CA THR A 188 -17.34 -2.07 49.41
C THR A 188 -17.33 -1.26 48.11
N SER A 189 -16.28 -0.46 47.89
CA SER A 189 -16.17 0.42 46.72
C SER A 189 -15.90 -0.36 45.44
N ASP A 190 -16.86 -0.32 44.52
CA ASP A 190 -16.73 -0.92 43.19
C ASP A 190 -15.60 -0.26 42.38
N ALA A 191 -15.32 1.03 42.64
CA ALA A 191 -14.25 1.77 41.98
C ALA A 191 -12.87 1.20 42.33
N ILE A 192 -12.65 0.87 43.60
CA ILE A 192 -11.38 0.32 44.07
C ILE A 192 -11.24 -1.15 43.68
N LYS A 193 -12.34 -1.92 43.73
CA LYS A 193 -12.36 -3.31 43.28
C LYS A 193 -11.88 -3.42 41.82
N ILE A 194 -12.53 -2.70 40.90
CA ILE A 194 -12.22 -2.79 39.47
C ILE A 194 -10.84 -2.20 39.16
N SER A 195 -10.42 -1.13 39.86
CA SER A 195 -9.09 -0.56 39.69
C SER A 195 -7.99 -1.53 40.13
N ARG A 196 -8.19 -2.29 41.21
CA ARG A 196 -7.21 -3.25 41.72
C ARG A 196 -7.04 -4.47 40.81
N GLU A 197 -8.09 -4.87 40.10
CA GLU A 197 -8.03 -5.96 39.12
C GLU A 197 -7.08 -5.61 37.95
N VAL A 198 -7.05 -4.34 37.53
CA VAL A 198 -6.22 -3.87 36.40
C VAL A 198 -4.93 -3.14 36.80
N ASP A 199 -4.82 -2.71 38.06
CA ASP A 199 -3.65 -2.06 38.66
C ASP A 199 -3.42 -2.56 40.11
N PRO A 200 -2.93 -3.81 40.30
CA PRO A 200 -2.77 -4.39 41.63
C PRO A 200 -1.79 -3.66 42.54
N ARG A 201 -0.85 -2.91 41.96
CA ARG A 201 0.19 -2.15 42.69
C ARG A 201 -0.21 -0.69 42.94
N GLY A 202 -1.30 -0.22 42.35
CA GLY A 202 -1.77 1.16 42.48
C GLY A 202 -0.82 2.19 41.86
N GLU A 203 -0.05 1.80 40.82
CA GLU A 203 0.98 2.63 40.18
C GLU A 203 0.41 3.72 39.27
N ARG A 204 -0.88 3.63 38.90
CA ARG A 204 -1.58 4.57 38.01
C ARG A 204 -2.99 4.92 38.50
N THR A 205 -3.29 4.66 39.77
CA THR A 205 -4.60 4.87 40.39
C THR A 205 -4.59 5.99 41.43
N PHE A 206 -5.42 7.02 41.23
CA PHE A 206 -5.67 8.11 42.17
C PHE A 206 -6.98 7.87 42.92
N GLY A 207 -6.92 7.87 44.26
CA GLY A 207 -8.10 7.77 45.11
C GLY A 207 -8.72 9.14 45.40
N VAL A 208 -10.02 9.30 45.14
CA VAL A 208 -10.77 10.51 45.50
C VAL A 208 -11.91 10.15 46.44
N LEU A 209 -11.94 10.80 47.60
CA LEU A 209 -13.02 10.71 48.56
C LEU A 209 -13.97 11.89 48.41
N THR A 210 -15.24 11.61 48.14
CA THR A 210 -16.31 12.63 48.09
C THR A 210 -17.21 12.53 49.31
N LYS A 211 -18.09 13.52 49.54
CA LYS A 211 -19.10 13.49 50.61
C LYS A 211 -18.51 13.35 52.03
N ILE A 212 -17.31 13.90 52.26
CA ILE A 212 -16.65 13.90 53.57
C ILE A 212 -17.45 14.73 54.58
N ASP A 213 -18.18 15.73 54.10
CA ASP A 213 -19.11 16.57 54.86
C ASP A 213 -20.38 15.83 55.34
N LEU A 214 -20.67 14.65 54.78
CA LEU A 214 -21.87 13.85 55.08
C LEU A 214 -21.54 12.58 55.89
N MET A 215 -20.36 12.53 56.52
CA MET A 215 -19.99 11.44 57.41
C MET A 215 -20.76 11.51 58.72
N ASP A 216 -20.93 10.35 59.36
CA ASP A 216 -21.60 10.26 60.66
C ASP A 216 -20.79 10.99 61.73
N LYS A 217 -21.47 11.73 62.60
CA LYS A 217 -20.82 12.51 63.66
C LYS A 217 -20.00 11.58 64.56
N GLY A 218 -18.73 11.91 64.74
CA GLY A 218 -17.77 11.09 65.51
C GLY A 218 -16.97 10.10 64.66
N THR A 219 -17.14 10.10 63.34
CA THR A 219 -16.28 9.38 62.38
C THR A 219 -15.52 10.37 61.51
N ASP A 220 -14.32 9.97 61.06
CA ASP A 220 -13.49 10.75 60.16
C ASP A 220 -12.85 9.86 59.09
N ALA A 221 -12.35 10.49 58.03
CA ALA A 221 -11.67 9.82 56.92
C ALA A 221 -10.14 10.02 56.94
N VAL A 222 -9.54 10.44 58.06
CA VAL A 222 -8.12 10.81 58.13
C VAL A 222 -7.23 9.61 57.77
N ASP A 223 -7.52 8.42 58.31
CA ASP A 223 -6.75 7.21 58.03
C ASP A 223 -6.80 6.79 56.55
N ILE A 224 -7.89 7.09 55.84
CA ILE A 224 -7.98 6.85 54.39
C ILE A 224 -7.19 7.92 53.63
N LEU A 225 -7.37 9.19 53.99
CA LEU A 225 -6.70 10.32 53.35
C LEU A 225 -5.16 10.29 53.50
N GLU A 226 -4.68 9.80 54.63
CA GLU A 226 -3.24 9.59 54.89
C GLU A 226 -2.71 8.28 54.26
N GLY A 227 -3.58 7.45 53.68
CA GLY A 227 -3.22 6.19 53.03
C GLY A 227 -2.85 5.06 54.00
N LYS A 228 -3.24 5.17 55.28
CA LYS A 228 -3.04 4.13 56.30
C LYS A 228 -4.02 2.97 56.14
N SER A 229 -5.29 3.26 55.86
CA SER A 229 -6.35 2.26 55.69
C SER A 229 -6.25 1.53 54.34
N TYR A 230 -6.01 2.28 53.26
CA TYR A 230 -5.77 1.70 51.93
C TYR A 230 -4.63 2.43 51.22
N LYS A 231 -3.51 1.72 51.05
CA LYS A 231 -2.28 2.29 50.49
C LYS A 231 -2.30 2.27 48.96
N LEU A 232 -2.33 3.46 48.37
CA LEU A 232 -2.05 3.71 46.95
C LEU A 232 -0.65 4.33 46.79
N GLN A 233 -0.06 4.26 45.59
CA GLN A 233 1.20 4.98 45.32
C GLN A 233 0.98 6.49 45.25
N PHE A 234 -0.22 6.92 44.86
CA PHE A 234 -0.65 8.32 44.88
C PHE A 234 -1.49 8.61 46.13
N PRO A 235 -1.43 9.85 46.66
CA PRO A 235 -2.19 10.22 47.83
C PRO A 235 -3.70 10.24 47.54
N TRP A 236 -4.49 9.95 48.58
CA TRP A 236 -5.92 10.14 48.56
C TRP A 236 -6.26 11.62 48.67
N ILE A 237 -7.26 12.06 47.90
CA ILE A 237 -7.72 13.45 47.91
C ILE A 237 -9.19 13.52 48.30
N GLY A 238 -9.45 14.28 49.35
CA GLY A 238 -10.80 14.64 49.78
C GLY A 238 -11.34 15.81 48.98
N VAL A 239 -12.60 15.70 48.54
CA VAL A 239 -13.33 16.73 47.80
C VAL A 239 -14.71 16.92 48.43
N VAL A 240 -15.04 18.18 48.72
CA VAL A 240 -16.37 18.57 49.22
C VAL A 240 -17.10 19.27 48.09
N ASN A 241 -18.19 18.64 47.63
CA ASN A 241 -18.97 19.13 46.51
C ASN A 241 -20.24 19.84 46.99
N ARG A 242 -20.92 20.57 46.09
CA ARG A 242 -22.23 21.15 46.37
C ARG A 242 -23.26 20.06 46.71
N SER A 243 -24.06 20.30 47.74
CA SER A 243 -25.21 19.46 48.08
C SER A 243 -26.33 19.60 47.06
N GLN A 244 -27.30 18.68 47.05
CA GLN A 244 -28.47 18.80 46.18
C GLN A 244 -29.26 20.11 46.44
N ALA A 245 -29.29 20.58 47.68
CA ALA A 245 -29.90 21.85 48.04
C ALA A 245 -29.14 23.05 47.44
N ASP A 246 -27.80 23.00 47.43
CA ASP A 246 -26.97 24.04 46.83
C ASP A 246 -27.12 24.08 45.30
N ILE A 247 -27.27 22.91 44.67
CA ILE A 247 -27.52 22.78 43.23
C ILE A 247 -28.88 23.37 42.87
N ASN A 248 -29.93 23.06 43.66
CA ASN A 248 -31.27 23.60 43.45
C ASN A 248 -31.31 25.12 43.65
N LYS A 249 -30.45 25.66 44.52
CA LYS A 249 -30.26 27.10 44.74
C LYS A 249 -29.28 27.75 43.74
N SER A 250 -28.75 26.98 42.78
CA SER A 250 -27.77 27.45 41.79
C SER A 250 -26.59 28.19 42.41
N VAL A 251 -26.07 27.69 43.55
CA VAL A 251 -24.91 28.29 44.22
C VAL A 251 -23.72 28.30 43.27
N ASP A 252 -23.09 29.45 43.12
CA ASP A 252 -21.95 29.63 42.22
C ASP A 252 -20.77 28.72 42.59
N MET A 253 -20.06 28.24 41.57
CA MET A 253 -18.97 27.30 41.75
C MET A 253 -17.76 27.91 42.44
N ILE A 254 -17.52 29.23 42.27
CA ILE A 254 -16.45 29.93 42.98
C ILE A 254 -16.75 29.96 44.49
N ALA A 255 -18.02 30.20 44.85
CA ALA A 255 -18.46 30.13 46.24
C ALA A 255 -18.35 28.70 46.81
N ALA A 256 -18.66 27.67 46.00
CA ALA A 256 -18.48 26.28 46.39
C ALA A 256 -17.02 25.91 46.68
N ARG A 257 -16.09 26.29 45.80
CA ARG A 257 -14.63 26.07 46.02
C ARG A 257 -14.11 26.81 47.25
N ARG A 258 -14.65 28.00 47.54
CA ARG A 258 -14.30 28.75 48.77
C ARG A 258 -14.77 28.00 50.02
N ARG A 259 -16.03 27.54 50.03
CA ARG A 259 -16.58 26.74 51.12
C ARG A 259 -15.83 25.43 51.32
N GLU A 260 -15.40 24.77 50.24
CA GLU A 260 -14.55 23.57 50.31
C GLU A 260 -13.23 23.88 51.03
N ARG A 261 -12.57 24.99 50.67
CA ARG A 261 -11.32 25.41 51.30
C ARG A 261 -11.51 25.75 52.79
N GLU A 262 -12.57 26.50 53.11
CA GLU A 262 -12.94 26.84 54.48
C GLU A 262 -13.26 25.59 55.30
N TYR A 263 -13.93 24.60 54.72
CA TYR A 263 -14.23 23.33 55.38
C TYR A 263 -12.95 22.62 55.81
N PHE A 264 -12.00 22.42 54.90
CA PHE A 264 -10.74 21.74 55.24
C PHE A 264 -9.86 22.55 56.19
N GLN A 265 -9.89 23.88 56.13
CA GLN A 265 -9.11 24.75 57.02
C GLN A 265 -9.69 24.81 58.45
N ASN A 266 -11.02 24.84 58.58
CA ASN A 266 -11.69 25.03 59.86
C ASN A 266 -12.04 23.71 60.56
N SER A 267 -11.95 22.57 59.86
CA SER A 267 -12.21 21.27 60.47
C SER A 267 -11.04 20.84 61.36
N PRO A 268 -11.28 20.53 62.65
CA PRO A 268 -10.21 20.16 63.58
C PRO A 268 -9.48 18.86 63.17
N GLU A 269 -10.17 17.93 62.50
CA GLU A 269 -9.62 16.64 62.07
C GLU A 269 -8.80 16.73 60.77
N TYR A 270 -9.13 17.68 59.88
CA TYR A 270 -8.55 17.78 58.53
C TYR A 270 -7.61 18.98 58.33
N GLY A 271 -7.49 19.86 59.32
CA GLY A 271 -6.72 21.11 59.21
C GLY A 271 -5.27 20.93 58.76
N HIS A 272 -4.59 19.87 59.23
CA HIS A 272 -3.21 19.55 58.81
C HIS A 272 -3.11 19.08 57.35
N LEU A 273 -4.20 18.56 56.78
CA LEU A 273 -4.27 18.06 55.41
C LEU A 273 -4.78 19.12 54.41
N ALA A 274 -5.29 20.27 54.88
CA ALA A 274 -5.98 21.26 54.08
C ALA A 274 -5.22 21.73 52.81
N SER A 275 -3.89 21.74 52.85
CA SER A 275 -3.04 22.11 51.69
C SER A 275 -3.02 21.09 50.55
N ARG A 276 -3.42 19.83 50.83
CA ARG A 276 -3.40 18.68 49.91
C ARG A 276 -4.80 18.20 49.52
N MET A 277 -5.84 18.90 49.97
CA MET A 277 -7.24 18.56 49.73
C MET A 277 -7.92 19.54 48.77
N GLY A 278 -9.07 19.12 48.26
CA GLY A 278 -9.95 19.94 47.45
C GLY A 278 -9.81 19.77 45.94
N SER A 279 -10.87 20.19 45.25
CA SER A 279 -11.03 20.07 43.79
C SER A 279 -9.95 20.81 42.99
N GLU A 280 -9.49 21.98 43.45
CA GLU A 280 -8.44 22.75 42.79
C GLU A 280 -7.06 22.07 42.90
N HIS A 281 -6.76 21.48 44.07
CA HIS A 281 -5.53 20.71 44.27
C HIS A 281 -5.53 19.47 43.38
N LEU A 282 -6.66 18.75 43.34
CA LEU A 282 -6.85 17.58 42.49
C LEU A 282 -6.57 17.89 41.01
N GLY A 283 -7.16 18.96 40.47
CA GLY A 283 -6.94 19.37 39.08
C GLY A 283 -5.46 19.66 38.77
N LYS A 284 -4.77 20.39 39.65
CA LYS A 284 -3.33 20.69 39.51
C LYS A 284 -2.46 19.43 39.60
N LEU A 285 -2.78 18.52 40.53
CA LEU A 285 -2.04 17.26 40.69
C LEU A 285 -2.20 16.37 39.46
N LEU A 286 -3.42 16.20 38.96
CA LEU A 286 -3.71 15.40 37.76
C LEU A 286 -3.03 15.99 36.52
N SER A 287 -3.05 17.31 36.34
CA SER A 287 -2.39 17.97 35.21
C SER A 287 -0.86 17.78 35.25
N LYS A 288 -0.24 17.98 36.42
CA LYS A 288 1.21 17.76 36.60
C LYS A 288 1.61 16.30 36.36
N HIS A 289 0.82 15.35 36.86
CA HIS A 289 1.10 13.94 36.67
C HIS A 289 0.91 13.51 35.22
N LEU A 290 -0.18 13.94 34.57
CA LEU A 290 -0.41 13.70 33.15
C LEU A 290 0.74 14.24 32.30
N GLU A 291 1.25 15.43 32.59
CA GLU A 291 2.41 16.00 31.89
C GLU A 291 3.67 15.13 32.05
N GLN A 292 3.93 14.62 33.26
CA GLN A 292 5.07 13.72 33.51
C GLN A 292 4.95 12.40 32.73
N VAL A 293 3.75 11.82 32.69
CA VAL A 293 3.46 10.59 31.94
C VAL A 293 3.60 10.83 30.43
N ILE A 294 3.09 11.95 29.91
CA ILE A 294 3.25 12.31 28.50
C ILE A 294 4.76 12.43 28.17
N LYS A 295 5.53 13.16 28.99
CA LYS A 295 6.98 13.33 28.76
C LYS A 295 7.76 12.02 28.76
N SER A 296 7.46 11.10 29.67
CA SER A 296 8.16 9.81 29.72
C SER A 296 7.81 8.89 28.55
N ARG A 297 6.65 9.10 27.92
CA ARG A 297 6.15 8.27 26.80
C ARG A 297 6.46 8.82 25.42
N ILE A 298 6.77 10.10 25.26
CA ILE A 298 7.09 10.72 23.96
C ILE A 298 8.14 9.94 23.15
N PRO A 299 9.28 9.49 23.72
CA PRO A 299 10.26 8.72 22.95
C PRO A 299 9.70 7.41 22.39
N GLY A 300 8.84 6.74 23.16
CA GLY A 300 8.15 5.53 22.71
C GLY A 300 7.14 5.82 21.60
N LEU A 301 6.41 6.94 21.70
CA LEU A 301 5.49 7.41 20.65
C LEU A 301 6.23 7.75 19.35
N GLN A 302 7.36 8.45 19.43
CA GLN A 302 8.19 8.76 18.25
C GLN A 302 8.66 7.49 17.53
N SER A 303 9.10 6.48 18.30
CA SER A 303 9.52 5.19 17.75
C SER A 303 8.35 4.46 17.08
N LEU A 304 7.17 4.42 17.73
CA LEU A 304 5.97 3.80 17.18
C LEU A 304 5.51 4.47 15.89
N ILE A 305 5.48 5.81 15.86
CA ILE A 305 5.08 6.58 14.68
C ILE A 305 6.06 6.34 13.54
N SER A 306 7.37 6.43 13.81
CA SER A 306 8.41 6.20 12.78
C SER A 306 8.34 4.79 12.20
N LYS A 307 8.13 3.78 13.06
CA LYS A 307 7.92 2.39 12.62
C LYS A 307 6.67 2.27 11.72
N THR A 308 5.55 2.84 12.15
CA THR A 308 4.28 2.77 11.41
C THR A 308 4.38 3.52 10.07
N ILE A 309 5.08 4.66 10.02
CA ILE A 309 5.37 5.39 8.77
C ILE A 309 6.12 4.49 7.80
N ASN A 310 7.19 3.83 8.24
CA ASN A 310 7.98 2.94 7.37
C ASN A 310 7.15 1.76 6.85
N GLU A 311 6.28 1.18 7.69
CA GLU A 311 5.36 0.09 7.30
C GLU A 311 4.36 0.57 6.24
N LEU A 312 3.73 1.73 6.46
CA LEU A 312 2.78 2.34 5.51
C LEU A 312 3.47 2.73 4.18
N GLU A 313 4.68 3.27 4.22
CA GLU A 313 5.45 3.60 3.01
C GLU A 313 5.84 2.35 2.23
N THR A 314 6.23 1.27 2.91
CA THR A 314 6.55 -0.01 2.28
C THR A 314 5.32 -0.62 1.62
N GLU A 315 4.15 -0.57 2.29
CA GLU A 315 2.90 -1.06 1.72
C GLU A 315 2.45 -0.21 0.52
N LEU A 316 2.51 1.12 0.61
CA LEU A 316 2.22 2.02 -0.50
C LEU A 316 3.16 1.80 -1.68
N SER A 317 4.45 1.56 -1.43
CA SER A 317 5.41 1.25 -2.48
C SER A 317 5.07 -0.07 -3.20
N ARG A 318 4.55 -1.08 -2.50
CA ARG A 318 4.09 -2.33 -3.11
C ARG A 318 2.83 -2.15 -3.94
N LEU A 319 1.91 -1.30 -3.47
CA LEU A 319 0.69 -0.98 -4.22
C LEU A 319 0.99 -0.13 -5.45
N GLY A 320 2.12 0.57 -5.51
CA GLY A 320 2.51 1.43 -6.63
C GLY A 320 2.05 2.88 -6.47
N ARG A 321 2.47 3.73 -7.42
CA ARG A 321 2.21 5.18 -7.38
C ARG A 321 0.73 5.47 -7.70
N PRO A 322 0.14 6.52 -7.08
CA PRO A 322 -1.20 6.98 -7.46
C PRO A 322 -1.22 7.45 -8.91
N VAL A 323 -2.28 7.09 -9.63
CA VAL A 323 -2.50 7.53 -11.02
C VAL A 323 -2.70 9.03 -11.04
N ALA A 324 -1.92 9.74 -11.86
CA ALA A 324 -2.05 11.18 -12.03
C ALA A 324 -3.46 11.55 -12.55
N THR A 325 -4.00 12.68 -12.11
CA THR A 325 -5.34 13.13 -12.52
C THR A 325 -5.36 13.72 -13.92
N ASP A 326 -4.27 14.36 -14.34
CA ASP A 326 -4.11 15.05 -15.61
C ASP A 326 -3.70 14.09 -16.74
N ALA A 327 -4.02 14.47 -17.98
CA ALA A 327 -3.72 13.67 -19.16
C ALA A 327 -2.20 13.47 -19.37
N GLY A 328 -1.40 14.49 -19.07
CA GLY A 328 0.06 14.46 -19.22
C GLY A 328 0.71 13.47 -18.26
N GLY A 329 0.31 13.50 -16.99
CA GLY A 329 0.77 12.56 -15.98
C GLY A 329 0.37 11.11 -16.29
N LYS A 330 -0.85 10.87 -16.80
CA LYS A 330 -1.28 9.52 -17.24
C LYS A 330 -0.44 9.03 -18.41
N LEU A 331 -0.20 9.87 -19.41
CA LEU A 331 0.65 9.55 -20.55
C LEU A 331 2.08 9.21 -20.10
N TYR A 332 2.66 10.05 -19.23
CA TYR A 332 3.99 9.82 -18.67
C TYR A 332 4.09 8.49 -17.94
N MET A 333 3.09 8.15 -17.11
CA MET A 333 3.05 6.89 -16.38
C MET A 333 2.99 5.68 -17.32
N ILE A 334 2.13 5.72 -18.35
CA ILE A 334 2.08 4.63 -19.36
C ILE A 334 3.43 4.48 -20.07
N MET A 335 4.06 5.59 -20.44
CA MET A 335 5.39 5.57 -21.08
C MET A 335 6.48 5.03 -20.15
N GLU A 336 6.45 5.36 -18.87
CA GLU A 336 7.38 4.82 -17.86
C GLU A 336 7.26 3.29 -17.75
N ILE A 337 6.02 2.78 -17.67
CA ILE A 337 5.74 1.33 -17.63
C ILE A 337 6.23 0.64 -18.91
N CYS A 338 5.97 1.23 -20.08
CA CYS A 338 6.41 0.70 -21.36
C CYS A 338 7.94 0.68 -21.48
N ARG A 339 8.64 1.69 -20.94
CA ARG A 339 10.11 1.73 -20.90
C ARG A 339 10.69 0.65 -20.00
N SER A 340 10.07 0.39 -18.85
CA SER A 340 10.48 -0.73 -17.97
C SER A 340 10.34 -2.07 -18.69
N PHE A 341 9.23 -2.30 -19.39
CA PHE A 341 9.05 -3.49 -20.24
C PHE A 341 10.11 -3.57 -21.35
N ASP A 342 10.34 -2.49 -22.10
CA ASP A 342 11.31 -2.45 -23.20
C ASP A 342 12.74 -2.70 -22.71
N GLN A 343 13.09 -2.19 -21.53
CA GLN A 343 14.38 -2.46 -20.88
C GLN A 343 14.54 -3.95 -20.52
N ILE A 344 13.51 -4.57 -19.93
CA ILE A 344 13.51 -6.01 -19.62
C ILE A 344 13.66 -6.85 -20.89
N PHE A 345 12.94 -6.50 -21.95
CA PHE A 345 13.03 -7.19 -23.24
C PHE A 345 14.44 -7.08 -23.84
N LYS A 346 15.05 -5.90 -23.78
CA LYS A 346 16.44 -5.69 -24.20
C LYS A 346 17.44 -6.52 -23.40
N GLU A 347 17.24 -6.65 -22.09
CA GLU A 347 18.09 -7.50 -21.23
C GLU A 347 18.02 -8.99 -21.59
N HIS A 348 16.85 -9.49 -22.01
CA HIS A 348 16.73 -10.86 -22.55
C HIS A 348 17.48 -11.04 -23.88
N LEU A 349 17.46 -10.03 -24.76
CA LEU A 349 18.17 -10.07 -26.04
C LEU A 349 19.70 -9.95 -25.88
N ASP A 350 20.15 -9.12 -24.94
CA ASP A 350 21.58 -8.89 -24.67
C ASP A 350 22.22 -10.01 -23.82
N GLY A 351 21.43 -10.97 -23.36
CA GLY A 351 21.91 -12.12 -22.58
C GLY A 351 22.13 -11.84 -21.09
N THR A 352 21.72 -10.66 -20.59
CA THR A 352 21.64 -10.40 -19.14
C THR A 352 20.58 -11.29 -18.49
N ARG A 353 19.51 -11.60 -19.22
CA ARG A 353 18.48 -12.59 -18.85
C ARG A 353 18.47 -13.73 -19.86
N SER A 354 18.04 -14.91 -19.43
CA SER A 354 17.98 -16.11 -20.29
C SER A 354 16.96 -15.94 -21.43
N GLY A 355 17.25 -16.47 -22.61
CA GLY A 355 16.29 -16.59 -23.70
C GLY A 355 16.82 -16.12 -25.06
N GLY A 356 17.63 -15.06 -25.11
CA GLY A 356 18.30 -14.61 -26.34
C GLY A 356 19.31 -15.63 -26.89
N ASP A 357 19.88 -16.46 -26.02
CA ASP A 357 20.78 -17.58 -26.36
C ASP A 357 20.15 -18.59 -27.32
N LYS A 358 18.82 -18.78 -27.25
CA LYS A 358 18.07 -19.67 -28.15
C LYS A 358 18.18 -19.26 -29.62
N ILE A 359 18.39 -17.97 -29.90
CA ILE A 359 18.55 -17.46 -31.27
C ILE A 359 19.84 -18.02 -31.89
N TYR A 360 20.93 -18.10 -31.12
CA TYR A 360 22.18 -18.71 -31.59
C TYR A 360 21.99 -20.18 -31.93
N ASN A 361 21.20 -20.92 -31.15
CA ASN A 361 20.89 -22.32 -31.45
C ASN A 361 20.18 -22.49 -32.81
N VAL A 362 19.33 -21.54 -33.22
CA VAL A 362 18.71 -21.56 -34.55
C VAL A 362 19.78 -21.45 -35.65
N PHE A 363 20.72 -20.53 -35.49
CA PHE A 363 21.73 -20.25 -36.51
C PHE A 363 22.89 -21.25 -36.54
N ASP A 364 23.35 -21.73 -35.39
CA ASP A 364 24.53 -22.60 -35.29
C ASP A 364 24.18 -24.08 -35.46
N ASN A 365 22.97 -24.48 -35.07
CA ASN A 365 22.55 -25.88 -35.08
C ASN A 365 21.39 -26.17 -36.05
N GLN A 366 20.27 -25.47 -35.95
CA GLN A 366 19.06 -25.81 -36.71
C GLN A 366 19.19 -25.52 -38.21
N LEU A 367 19.65 -24.32 -38.58
CA LEU A 367 19.84 -23.94 -39.98
C LEU A 367 20.88 -24.85 -40.68
N PRO A 368 22.08 -25.10 -40.12
CA PRO A 368 23.06 -25.98 -40.76
C PRO A 368 22.59 -27.43 -40.84
N ALA A 369 21.85 -27.92 -39.84
CA ALA A 369 21.24 -29.25 -39.90
C ALA A 369 20.17 -29.33 -40.99
N SER A 370 19.36 -28.28 -41.16
CA SER A 370 18.32 -28.21 -42.19
C SER A 370 18.91 -28.16 -43.59
N LEU A 371 19.99 -27.39 -43.79
CA LEU A 371 20.73 -27.36 -45.05
C LEU A 371 21.35 -28.72 -45.40
N LYS A 372 21.95 -29.43 -44.42
CA LYS A 372 22.51 -30.78 -44.63
C LYS A 372 21.46 -31.84 -44.97
N ARG A 373 20.19 -31.64 -44.56
CA ARG A 373 19.08 -32.55 -44.87
C ARG A 373 18.55 -32.41 -46.30
N LEU A 374 18.87 -31.30 -46.99
CA LEU A 374 18.58 -31.16 -48.41
C LEU A 374 19.43 -32.19 -49.15
N GLN A 375 18.81 -33.29 -49.58
CA GLN A 375 19.50 -34.40 -50.26
C GLN A 375 19.89 -33.99 -51.68
N PHE A 376 20.86 -33.09 -51.81
CA PHE A 376 21.33 -32.55 -53.09
C PHE A 376 21.73 -33.66 -54.07
N ASP A 377 22.29 -34.77 -53.56
CA ASP A 377 22.67 -35.93 -54.36
C ASP A 377 21.48 -36.59 -55.09
N LYS A 378 20.26 -36.52 -54.53
CA LYS A 378 19.06 -37.02 -55.21
C LYS A 378 18.62 -36.08 -56.34
N HIS A 379 18.70 -34.77 -56.10
CA HIS A 379 18.43 -33.76 -57.13
C HIS A 379 19.46 -33.81 -58.26
N LEU A 380 20.71 -34.18 -57.94
CA LEU A 380 21.81 -34.35 -58.90
C LEU A 380 22.00 -35.82 -59.33
N SER A 381 20.94 -36.63 -59.27
CA SER A 381 20.96 -38.01 -59.77
C SER A 381 21.28 -38.05 -61.26
N MET A 382 21.92 -39.15 -61.70
CA MET A 382 22.37 -39.32 -63.08
C MET A 382 21.25 -39.14 -64.11
N ASP A 383 20.05 -39.63 -63.80
CA ASP A 383 18.89 -39.51 -64.67
C ASP A 383 18.43 -38.06 -64.81
N ASN A 384 18.43 -37.30 -63.70
CA ASN A 384 18.03 -35.89 -63.73
C ASN A 384 19.08 -35.00 -64.42
N VAL A 385 20.36 -35.27 -64.18
CA VAL A 385 21.46 -34.58 -64.86
C VAL A 385 21.40 -34.85 -66.37
N ARG A 386 21.24 -36.12 -66.78
CA ARG A 386 21.09 -36.47 -68.20
C ARG A 386 19.92 -35.72 -68.82
N LYS A 387 18.74 -35.80 -68.19
CA LYS A 387 17.52 -35.13 -68.67
C LYS A 387 17.73 -33.63 -68.87
N LEU A 388 18.19 -32.91 -67.83
CA LEU A 388 18.32 -31.45 -67.86
C LEU A 388 19.42 -30.95 -68.80
N ILE A 389 20.52 -31.70 -68.94
CA ILE A 389 21.57 -31.38 -69.90
C ILE A 389 21.09 -31.60 -71.34
N THR A 390 20.48 -32.75 -71.65
CA THR A 390 19.96 -33.04 -72.99
C THR A 390 18.83 -32.08 -73.40
N GLU A 391 17.95 -31.72 -72.47
CA GLU A 391 16.90 -30.70 -72.69
C GLU A 391 17.47 -29.28 -72.89
N ALA A 392 18.63 -28.97 -72.32
CA ALA A 392 19.27 -27.67 -72.47
C ALA A 392 20.06 -27.56 -73.79
N ASP A 393 20.64 -28.66 -74.27
CA ASP A 393 21.40 -28.70 -75.53
C ASP A 393 20.51 -28.74 -76.78
N GLY A 394 19.28 -29.26 -76.68
CA GLY A 394 18.33 -29.29 -77.79
C GLY A 394 18.77 -30.16 -78.97
N TYR A 395 18.37 -29.79 -80.19
CA TYR A 395 18.61 -30.58 -81.41
C TYR A 395 19.98 -30.33 -82.07
N GLN A 396 20.71 -29.30 -81.64
CA GLN A 396 22.01 -28.93 -82.21
C GLN A 396 23.15 -29.33 -81.25
N PRO A 397 24.05 -30.25 -81.63
CA PRO A 397 25.20 -30.59 -80.82
C PRO A 397 26.24 -29.47 -80.87
N HIS A 398 26.27 -28.62 -79.84
CA HIS A 398 27.26 -27.56 -79.72
C HIS A 398 28.66 -28.16 -79.44
N LEU A 399 29.73 -27.52 -79.94
CA LEU A 399 31.13 -27.87 -79.68
C LEU A 399 31.63 -27.41 -78.30
N ILE A 400 30.80 -26.67 -77.55
CA ILE A 400 31.11 -26.02 -76.27
C ILE A 400 30.24 -26.66 -75.16
N ALA A 401 30.74 -26.68 -73.92
CA ALA A 401 30.03 -27.24 -72.77
C ALA A 401 28.62 -26.63 -72.58
N PRO A 402 27.63 -27.42 -72.12
CA PRO A 402 26.22 -27.02 -72.02
C PRO A 402 25.96 -26.05 -70.86
N GLU A 403 26.36 -24.78 -71.03
CA GLU A 403 26.23 -23.75 -70.00
C GLU A 403 24.80 -23.66 -69.46
N GLN A 404 23.81 -23.66 -70.35
CA GLN A 404 22.40 -23.57 -69.97
C GLN A 404 21.91 -24.76 -69.13
N GLY A 405 22.51 -25.94 -69.33
CA GLY A 405 22.22 -27.14 -68.56
C GLY A 405 22.78 -27.04 -67.13
N TYR A 406 24.01 -26.53 -66.98
CA TYR A 406 24.59 -26.20 -65.67
C TYR A 406 23.73 -25.16 -64.94
N ARG A 407 23.27 -24.11 -65.63
CA ARG A 407 22.40 -23.08 -65.02
C ARG A 407 21.13 -23.67 -64.45
N ARG A 408 20.39 -24.45 -65.24
CA ARG A 408 19.14 -25.09 -64.80
C ARG A 408 19.36 -26.06 -63.62
N LEU A 409 20.44 -26.83 -63.64
CA LEU A 409 20.78 -27.75 -62.54
C LEU A 409 21.05 -26.99 -61.23
N ILE A 410 21.87 -25.94 -61.29
CA ILE A 410 22.18 -25.12 -60.13
C ILE A 410 20.92 -24.43 -59.60
N GLU A 411 20.15 -23.79 -60.47
CA GLU A 411 18.90 -23.10 -60.10
C GLU A 411 17.91 -24.06 -59.43
N SER A 412 17.66 -25.23 -60.03
CA SER A 412 16.76 -26.24 -59.47
C SER A 412 17.17 -26.74 -58.08
N THR A 413 18.47 -26.71 -57.79
CA THR A 413 19.03 -27.14 -56.50
C THR A 413 18.98 -26.01 -55.47
N LEU A 414 19.34 -24.78 -55.86
CA LEU A 414 19.38 -23.62 -54.95
C LEU A 414 17.98 -23.20 -54.49
N VAL A 415 16.94 -23.35 -55.33
CA VAL A 415 15.55 -23.06 -54.94
C VAL A 415 15.10 -23.87 -53.71
N THR A 416 15.66 -25.06 -53.48
CA THR A 416 15.34 -25.89 -52.30
C THR A 416 15.81 -25.27 -50.98
N ILE A 417 16.77 -24.33 -51.02
CA ILE A 417 17.29 -23.61 -49.84
C ILE A 417 16.28 -22.60 -49.28
N ARG A 418 15.29 -22.17 -50.08
CA ARG A 418 14.23 -21.25 -49.65
C ARG A 418 13.48 -21.79 -48.41
N GLY A 419 13.20 -23.10 -48.38
CA GLY A 419 12.49 -23.73 -47.27
C GLY A 419 13.24 -23.61 -45.92
N PRO A 420 14.49 -24.07 -45.82
CA PRO A 420 15.30 -23.86 -44.60
C PRO A 420 15.52 -22.40 -44.21
N ALA A 421 15.63 -21.50 -45.19
CA ALA A 421 15.80 -20.07 -44.93
C ALA A 421 14.53 -19.45 -44.30
N GLU A 422 13.36 -19.79 -44.83
CA GLU A 422 12.06 -19.41 -44.26
C GLU A 422 11.84 -20.02 -42.86
N ALA A 423 12.20 -21.28 -42.67
CA ALA A 423 12.12 -21.94 -41.37
C ALA A 423 12.99 -21.26 -40.31
N ALA A 424 14.16 -20.74 -40.68
CA ALA A 424 15.03 -20.00 -39.75
C ALA A 424 14.43 -18.64 -39.35
N VAL A 425 13.82 -17.92 -40.30
CA VAL A 425 13.06 -16.68 -40.04
C VAL A 425 11.93 -16.95 -39.05
N ASP A 426 11.15 -17.99 -39.28
CA ASP A 426 10.00 -18.36 -38.44
C ASP A 426 10.42 -18.84 -37.05
N ALA A 427 11.51 -19.59 -36.94
CA ALA A 427 12.02 -20.05 -35.65
C ALA A 427 12.47 -18.87 -34.77
N VAL A 428 13.14 -17.86 -35.34
CA VAL A 428 13.53 -16.66 -34.59
C VAL A 428 12.31 -15.85 -34.16
N HIS A 429 11.31 -15.71 -35.03
CA HIS A 429 10.06 -15.02 -34.71
C HIS A 429 9.35 -15.62 -33.49
N VAL A 430 9.24 -16.95 -33.43
CA VAL A 430 8.64 -17.65 -32.29
C VAL A 430 9.41 -17.38 -30.99
N ILE A 431 10.75 -17.34 -31.05
CA ILE A 431 11.58 -17.01 -29.89
C ILE A 431 11.31 -15.57 -29.44
N LEU A 432 11.26 -14.60 -30.36
CA LEU A 432 10.97 -13.20 -30.03
C LEU A 432 9.59 -13.04 -29.37
N LYS A 433 8.57 -13.77 -29.84
CA LYS A 433 7.24 -13.80 -29.18
C LYS A 433 7.31 -14.38 -27.75
N ASP A 434 8.04 -15.47 -27.53
CA ASP A 434 8.27 -16.03 -26.18
C ASP A 434 8.95 -15.00 -25.25
N LEU A 435 9.94 -14.26 -25.76
CA LEU A 435 10.62 -13.21 -24.99
C LEU A 435 9.70 -12.04 -24.63
N VAL A 436 8.81 -11.62 -25.53
CA VAL A 436 7.80 -10.59 -25.23
C VAL A 436 6.89 -11.05 -24.09
N HIS A 437 6.37 -12.29 -24.16
CA HIS A 437 5.50 -12.82 -23.11
C HIS A 437 6.19 -12.92 -21.75
N LYS A 438 7.46 -13.36 -21.72
CA LYS A 438 8.27 -13.38 -20.50
C LYS A 438 8.49 -11.98 -19.94
N SER A 439 8.89 -11.04 -20.79
CA SER A 439 9.15 -9.66 -20.40
C SER A 439 7.90 -9.01 -19.78
N ILE A 440 6.72 -9.24 -20.36
CA ILE A 440 5.44 -8.77 -19.81
C ILE A 440 5.15 -9.39 -18.43
N SER A 441 5.48 -10.66 -18.23
CA SER A 441 5.25 -11.36 -16.97
C SER A 441 6.20 -10.93 -15.84
N GLU A 442 7.38 -10.41 -16.21
CA GLU A 442 8.41 -9.94 -15.28
C GLU A 442 8.18 -8.46 -14.89
N THR A 443 7.54 -7.66 -15.74
CA THR A 443 7.15 -6.28 -15.42
C THR A 443 6.01 -6.26 -14.38
N MET A 444 6.30 -5.80 -13.16
CA MET A 444 5.33 -5.79 -12.06
C MET A 444 4.18 -4.81 -12.31
N GLU A 445 4.46 -3.67 -12.91
CA GLU A 445 3.51 -2.60 -13.18
C GLU A 445 2.46 -3.06 -14.22
N LEU A 446 2.84 -3.86 -15.21
CA LEU A 446 1.90 -4.46 -16.17
C LEU A 446 0.98 -5.51 -15.52
N LYS A 447 1.31 -6.03 -14.33
CA LYS A 447 0.37 -6.89 -13.58
C LYS A 447 -0.74 -6.08 -12.92
N GLN A 448 -0.48 -4.80 -12.59
CA GLN A 448 -1.43 -3.91 -11.93
C GLN A 448 -2.47 -3.36 -12.90
N TYR A 449 -2.15 -3.27 -14.20
CA TYR A 449 -3.01 -2.69 -15.23
C TYR A 449 -3.30 -3.71 -16.35
N PRO A 450 -4.36 -4.53 -16.21
CA PRO A 450 -4.69 -5.59 -17.15
C PRO A 450 -4.94 -5.10 -18.57
N THR A 451 -5.64 -3.97 -18.74
CA THR A 451 -5.94 -3.44 -20.08
C THR A 451 -4.67 -2.96 -20.78
N LEU A 452 -3.81 -2.21 -20.07
CA LEU A 452 -2.50 -1.82 -20.63
C LEU A 452 -1.65 -3.04 -21.00
N ARG A 453 -1.65 -4.09 -20.19
CA ARG A 453 -0.92 -5.32 -20.47
C ARG A 453 -1.35 -5.98 -21.79
N VAL A 454 -2.66 -6.06 -22.04
CA VAL A 454 -3.18 -6.65 -23.28
C VAL A 454 -2.78 -5.80 -24.49
N GLU A 455 -2.94 -4.47 -24.40
CA GLU A 455 -2.62 -3.53 -25.48
C GLU A 455 -1.12 -3.52 -25.81
N VAL A 456 -0.25 -3.47 -24.81
CA VAL A 456 1.22 -3.54 -25.00
C VAL A 456 1.62 -4.88 -25.59
N SER A 457 1.02 -5.98 -25.13
CA SER A 457 1.29 -7.32 -25.69
C SER A 457 0.89 -7.42 -27.15
N ALA A 458 -0.29 -6.93 -27.51
CA ALA A 458 -0.79 -6.95 -28.87
C ALA A 458 0.10 -6.09 -29.78
N ALA A 459 0.42 -4.87 -29.36
CA ALA A 459 1.27 -3.97 -30.14
C ALA A 459 2.68 -4.52 -30.38
N ALA A 460 3.29 -5.15 -29.36
CA ALA A 460 4.59 -5.79 -29.52
C ALA A 460 4.54 -6.98 -30.50
N VAL A 461 3.49 -7.82 -30.42
CA VAL A 461 3.29 -8.96 -31.31
C VAL A 461 3.06 -8.50 -32.76
N ASP A 462 2.24 -7.48 -32.98
CA ASP A 462 1.97 -6.92 -34.31
C ASP A 462 3.20 -6.27 -34.94
N SER A 463 4.07 -5.66 -34.14
CA SER A 463 5.37 -5.16 -34.60
C SER A 463 6.29 -6.31 -35.03
N LEU A 464 6.37 -7.39 -34.24
CA LEU A 464 7.16 -8.57 -34.59
C LEU A 464 6.65 -9.24 -35.88
N ASP A 465 5.34 -9.34 -36.07
CA ASP A 465 4.75 -9.94 -37.28
C ASP A 465 5.12 -9.13 -38.54
N ARG A 466 5.15 -7.80 -38.47
CA ARG A 466 5.64 -6.95 -39.56
C ARG A 466 7.13 -7.17 -39.85
N MET A 467 7.96 -7.21 -38.81
CA MET A 467 9.41 -7.45 -38.93
C MET A 467 9.73 -8.83 -39.52
N ARG A 468 8.92 -9.85 -39.19
CA ARG A 468 9.01 -11.19 -39.77
C ARG A 468 8.80 -11.16 -41.28
N GLU A 469 7.74 -10.52 -41.76
CA GLU A 469 7.44 -10.48 -43.21
C GLU A 469 8.54 -9.75 -44.00
N GLU A 470 9.07 -8.64 -43.48
CA GLU A 470 10.21 -7.95 -44.09
C GLU A 470 11.48 -8.82 -44.10
N SER A 471 11.77 -9.49 -42.99
CA SER A 471 12.91 -10.40 -42.88
C SER A 471 12.78 -11.61 -43.80
N LYS A 472 11.57 -12.15 -43.97
CA LYS A 472 11.29 -13.24 -44.90
C LYS A 472 11.58 -12.82 -46.33
N LYS A 473 11.08 -11.65 -46.73
CA LYS A 473 11.33 -11.07 -48.06
C LYS A 473 12.83 -10.87 -48.31
N ALA A 474 13.54 -10.22 -47.37
CA ALA A 474 14.97 -9.97 -47.50
C ALA A 474 15.81 -11.26 -47.54
N THR A 475 15.46 -12.23 -46.70
CA THR A 475 16.19 -13.52 -46.63
C THR A 475 15.99 -14.33 -47.91
N LEU A 476 14.76 -14.39 -48.44
CA LEU A 476 14.49 -15.10 -49.70
C LEU A 476 15.14 -14.40 -50.90
N GLN A 477 15.19 -13.07 -50.91
CA GLN A 477 15.91 -12.30 -51.93
C GLN A 477 17.40 -12.66 -51.96
N LEU A 478 18.05 -12.90 -50.82
CA LEU A 478 19.44 -13.36 -50.80
C LEU A 478 19.62 -14.71 -51.51
N VAL A 479 18.69 -15.64 -51.32
CA VAL A 479 18.72 -16.95 -52.00
C VAL A 479 18.47 -16.77 -53.52
N ASP A 480 17.57 -15.87 -53.89
CA ASP A 480 17.25 -15.58 -55.29
C ASP A 480 18.41 -14.91 -56.02
N MET A 481 19.16 -14.05 -55.34
CA MET A 481 20.37 -13.42 -55.89
C MET A 481 21.44 -14.45 -56.25
N GLU A 482 21.68 -15.43 -55.37
CA GLU A 482 22.63 -16.52 -55.62
C GLU A 482 22.16 -17.46 -56.75
N SER A 483 20.85 -17.55 -56.98
CA SER A 483 20.26 -18.36 -58.06
C SER A 483 20.27 -17.64 -59.41
N SER A 484 20.27 -16.31 -59.41
CA SER A 484 20.12 -15.48 -60.62
C SER A 484 21.45 -15.21 -61.34
N TYR A 485 22.57 -15.15 -60.61
CA TYR A 485 23.88 -14.86 -61.19
C TYR A 485 24.93 -15.89 -60.76
N LEU A 486 25.45 -16.62 -61.73
CA LEU A 486 26.54 -17.56 -61.53
C LEU A 486 27.88 -16.88 -61.84
N THR A 487 28.88 -17.11 -61.00
CA THR A 487 30.19 -16.50 -61.17
C THR A 487 30.86 -17.01 -62.45
N VAL A 488 31.33 -16.09 -63.30
CA VAL A 488 32.08 -16.42 -64.53
C VAL A 488 33.32 -17.28 -64.21
N GLU A 489 33.89 -17.12 -63.03
CA GLU A 489 35.00 -17.93 -62.54
C GLU A 489 34.67 -19.41 -62.38
N PHE A 490 33.43 -19.76 -62.02
CA PHE A 490 32.97 -21.15 -61.99
C PHE A 490 33.10 -21.80 -63.36
N PHE A 491 32.61 -21.14 -64.41
CA PHE A 491 32.69 -21.65 -65.79
C PHE A 491 34.13 -21.67 -66.33
N ARG A 492 35.00 -20.74 -65.91
CA ARG A 492 36.42 -20.73 -66.29
C ARG A 492 37.22 -21.87 -65.65
N LYS A 493 36.82 -22.30 -64.44
CA LYS A 493 37.45 -23.42 -63.71
C LYS A 493 36.89 -24.78 -64.13
N LEU A 494 35.85 -24.82 -64.96
CA LEU A 494 35.43 -26.07 -65.58
C LEU A 494 36.59 -26.60 -66.43
N PRO A 495 36.96 -27.88 -66.26
CA PRO A 495 38.06 -28.46 -67.01
C PRO A 495 37.79 -28.33 -68.51
N GLN A 496 38.69 -27.63 -69.22
CA GLN A 496 38.69 -27.56 -70.67
C GLN A 496 39.18 -28.92 -71.19
N ASP A 497 38.26 -29.84 -71.48
CA ASP A 497 38.58 -31.13 -72.09
C ASP A 497 38.96 -30.95 -73.58
N ALA A 498 39.98 -30.15 -73.87
CA ALA A 498 40.59 -30.06 -75.20
C ALA A 498 41.39 -31.33 -75.56
N GLU A 499 41.79 -32.14 -74.58
CA GLU A 499 42.65 -33.32 -74.83
C GLU A 499 41.91 -34.67 -74.84
N LYS A 500 40.63 -34.72 -74.50
CA LYS A 500 39.77 -35.91 -74.68
C LYS A 500 38.35 -35.55 -75.10
N GLY A 501 38.22 -34.55 -75.97
CA GLY A 501 36.98 -34.34 -76.73
C GLY A 501 36.72 -35.57 -77.59
N GLY A 502 35.66 -36.31 -77.28
CA GLY A 502 35.23 -37.47 -78.05
C GLY A 502 35.22 -37.15 -79.55
N ASN A 503 35.74 -38.09 -80.33
CA ASN A 503 35.88 -38.00 -81.77
C ASN A 503 34.61 -37.37 -82.39
N PRO A 504 34.69 -36.31 -83.20
CA PRO A 504 33.51 -35.63 -83.77
C PRO A 504 32.66 -36.52 -84.71
N THR A 505 33.11 -37.76 -84.94
CA THR A 505 32.43 -38.83 -85.70
C THR A 505 31.57 -39.76 -84.84
N LEU A 506 31.56 -39.62 -83.51
CA LEU A 506 30.75 -40.46 -82.61
C LEU A 506 29.30 -39.92 -82.48
N SER A 507 28.35 -40.85 -82.38
CA SER A 507 26.93 -40.60 -82.16
C SER A 507 26.72 -39.66 -80.96
N ILE A 508 25.67 -38.82 -80.99
CA ILE A 508 25.25 -37.95 -79.86
C ILE A 508 25.17 -38.76 -78.54
N PHE A 509 24.85 -40.05 -78.62
CA PHE A 509 24.77 -40.97 -77.49
C PHE A 509 26.13 -41.31 -76.85
N ASP A 510 27.24 -41.26 -77.60
CA ASP A 510 28.59 -41.57 -77.10
C ASP A 510 29.34 -40.32 -76.58
N ARG A 511 28.79 -39.11 -76.78
CA ARG A 511 29.40 -37.85 -76.33
C ARG A 511 29.13 -37.57 -74.84
N TYR A 512 27.97 -37.99 -74.31
CA TYR A 512 27.61 -37.89 -72.89
C TYR A 512 27.80 -39.23 -72.17
N ASN A 513 29.02 -39.76 -72.20
CA ASN A 513 29.35 -40.94 -71.41
C ASN A 513 29.04 -40.69 -69.93
N ASP A 514 28.67 -41.76 -69.21
CA ASP A 514 28.31 -41.67 -67.79
C ASP A 514 29.37 -41.00 -66.92
N SER A 515 30.65 -41.09 -67.32
CA SER A 515 31.76 -40.39 -66.67
C SER A 515 31.66 -38.86 -66.79
N TYR A 516 31.24 -38.34 -67.94
CA TYR A 516 31.07 -36.91 -68.19
C TYR A 516 29.89 -36.35 -67.38
N LEU A 517 28.73 -37.02 -67.42
CA LEU A 517 27.54 -36.61 -66.66
C LEU A 517 27.78 -36.66 -65.13
N ARG A 518 28.52 -37.66 -64.62
CA ARG A 518 28.95 -37.68 -63.21
C ARG A 518 29.82 -36.48 -62.84
N ARG A 519 30.73 -36.06 -63.74
CA ARG A 519 31.59 -34.90 -63.52
C ARG A 519 30.78 -33.59 -63.45
N ILE A 520 29.77 -33.44 -64.30
CA ILE A 520 28.82 -32.31 -64.23
C ILE A 520 28.16 -32.28 -62.86
N GLY A 521 27.59 -33.40 -62.42
CA GLY A 521 26.94 -33.51 -61.10
C GLY A 521 27.87 -33.12 -59.96
N SER A 522 29.11 -33.64 -59.95
CA SER A 522 30.12 -33.29 -58.93
C SER A 522 30.50 -31.81 -58.94
N ASN A 523 30.65 -31.20 -60.11
CA ASN A 523 30.98 -29.78 -60.24
C ASN A 523 29.84 -28.88 -59.74
N VAL A 524 28.60 -29.22 -60.11
CA VAL A 524 27.40 -28.53 -59.63
C VAL A 524 27.28 -28.67 -58.10
N LEU A 525 27.48 -29.87 -57.56
CA LEU A 525 27.45 -30.10 -56.12
C LEU A 525 28.51 -29.28 -55.38
N ALA A 526 29.73 -29.18 -55.91
CA ALA A 526 30.79 -28.35 -55.32
C ALA A 526 30.41 -26.86 -55.30
N TYR A 527 29.79 -26.35 -56.37
CA TYR A 527 29.29 -24.98 -56.43
C TYR A 527 28.14 -24.73 -55.45
N VAL A 528 27.15 -25.62 -55.41
CA VAL A 528 26.02 -25.53 -54.47
C VAL A 528 26.50 -25.54 -53.02
N ASN A 529 27.49 -26.39 -52.69
CA ASN A 529 28.09 -26.42 -51.35
C ASN A 529 28.81 -25.11 -50.99
N MET A 530 29.50 -24.48 -51.95
CA MET A 530 30.12 -23.16 -51.76
C MET A 530 29.06 -22.08 -51.48
N VAL A 531 27.98 -22.05 -52.27
CA VAL A 531 26.86 -21.12 -52.07
C VAL A 531 26.17 -21.38 -50.72
N CYS A 532 25.94 -22.64 -50.34
CA CYS A 532 25.40 -23.00 -49.02
C CYS A 532 26.28 -22.49 -47.88
N ALA A 533 27.61 -22.55 -48.02
CA ALA A 533 28.54 -22.02 -47.02
C ALA A 533 28.46 -20.49 -46.92
N SER A 534 28.26 -19.79 -48.04
CA SER A 534 28.00 -18.34 -48.05
C SER A 534 26.66 -18.01 -47.38
N LEU A 535 25.58 -18.65 -47.80
CA LEU A 535 24.23 -18.44 -47.27
C LEU A 535 24.11 -18.79 -45.78
N ARG A 536 24.85 -19.78 -45.29
CA ARG A 536 24.95 -20.09 -43.85
C ARG A 536 25.41 -18.88 -43.02
N ASN A 537 26.20 -17.98 -43.60
CA ASN A 537 26.66 -16.76 -42.92
C ASN A 537 25.78 -15.55 -43.21
N SER A 538 25.20 -15.46 -44.42
CA SER A 538 24.40 -14.30 -44.85
C SER A 538 22.96 -14.34 -44.33
N ILE A 539 22.33 -15.52 -44.26
CA ILE A 539 20.96 -15.68 -43.75
C ILE A 539 20.84 -15.20 -42.30
N PRO A 540 21.66 -15.66 -41.33
CA PRO A 540 21.58 -15.17 -39.96
C PRO A 540 21.73 -13.64 -39.85
N LYS A 541 22.62 -13.04 -40.65
CA LYS A 541 22.82 -11.58 -40.65
C LYS A 541 21.57 -10.83 -41.13
N SER A 542 20.88 -11.34 -42.16
CA SER A 542 19.62 -10.78 -42.62
C SER A 542 18.53 -10.87 -41.56
N VAL A 543 18.37 -12.05 -40.94
CA VAL A 543 17.39 -12.27 -39.87
C VAL A 543 17.67 -11.38 -38.66
N VAL A 544 18.93 -11.30 -38.22
CA VAL A 544 19.32 -10.43 -37.09
C VAL A 544 19.09 -8.96 -37.43
N TYR A 545 19.43 -8.52 -38.65
CA TYR A 545 19.26 -7.13 -39.04
C TYR A 545 17.78 -6.73 -39.12
N CYS A 546 16.94 -7.53 -39.80
CA CYS A 546 15.54 -7.19 -40.06
C CYS A 546 14.60 -7.52 -38.90
N GLN A 547 14.88 -8.54 -38.09
CA GLN A 547 14.04 -8.91 -36.94
C GLN A 547 14.66 -8.52 -35.61
N VAL A 548 15.79 -9.12 -35.23
CA VAL A 548 16.29 -9.02 -33.84
C VAL A 548 16.69 -7.59 -33.49
N ARG A 549 17.43 -6.93 -34.39
CA ARG A 549 17.91 -5.55 -34.20
C ARG A 549 16.78 -4.54 -34.29
N GLU A 550 15.84 -4.72 -35.20
CA GLU A 550 14.66 -3.85 -35.30
C GLU A 550 13.73 -4.05 -34.10
N ALA A 551 13.46 -5.28 -33.68
CA ALA A 551 12.72 -5.56 -32.44
C ALA A 551 13.38 -4.91 -31.22
N LYS A 552 14.71 -4.89 -31.13
CA LYS A 552 15.41 -4.19 -30.05
C LYS A 552 15.22 -2.66 -30.10
N ARG A 553 15.03 -2.08 -31.28
CA ARG A 553 15.01 -0.63 -31.49
C ARG A 553 13.63 -0.01 -31.44
N SER A 554 12.66 -0.66 -32.09
CA SER A 554 11.40 -0.04 -32.50
C SER A 554 10.15 -0.86 -32.13
N LEU A 555 10.25 -1.79 -31.18
CA LEU A 555 9.16 -2.70 -30.79
C LEU A 555 7.84 -1.96 -30.51
N LEU A 556 7.92 -0.85 -29.77
CA LEU A 556 6.77 -0.07 -29.30
C LEU A 556 6.64 1.30 -29.99
N ASP A 557 7.41 1.61 -31.03
CA ASP A 557 7.37 2.93 -31.66
C ASP A 557 5.99 3.27 -32.23
N TYR A 558 5.37 2.29 -32.89
CA TYR A 558 3.99 2.42 -33.39
C TYR A 558 2.98 2.60 -32.24
N PHE A 559 3.17 1.90 -31.13
CA PHE A 559 2.32 2.03 -29.95
C PHE A 559 2.44 3.44 -29.35
N PHE A 560 3.65 3.99 -29.24
CA PHE A 560 3.86 5.35 -28.75
C PHE A 560 3.26 6.41 -29.67
N ALA A 561 3.33 6.22 -30.99
CA ALA A 561 2.69 7.11 -31.96
C ALA A 561 1.15 7.12 -31.84
N GLU A 562 0.53 5.96 -31.58
CA GLU A 562 -0.91 5.85 -31.34
C GLU A 562 -1.31 6.38 -29.95
N LEU A 563 -0.48 6.14 -28.93
CA LEU A 563 -0.72 6.62 -27.57
C LEU A 563 -0.78 8.15 -27.51
N GLY A 564 0.06 8.85 -28.28
CA GLY A 564 0.05 10.31 -28.38
C GLY A 564 -1.22 10.90 -28.98
N LYS A 565 -2.05 10.10 -29.68
CA LYS A 565 -3.33 10.51 -30.27
C LYS A 565 -4.52 10.25 -29.34
N LYS A 566 -4.34 9.47 -28.26
CA LYS A 566 -5.44 9.05 -27.38
C LYS A 566 -5.88 10.19 -26.45
N GLU A 567 -7.19 10.30 -26.25
CA GLU A 567 -7.78 11.26 -25.32
C GLU A 567 -7.65 10.79 -23.85
N THR A 568 -7.80 11.70 -22.89
CA THR A 568 -7.71 11.43 -21.45
C THR A 568 -8.58 10.26 -21.00
N ARG A 569 -9.78 10.09 -21.57
CA ARG A 569 -10.69 8.98 -21.24
C ARG A 569 -10.09 7.62 -21.64
N GLN A 570 -9.49 7.56 -22.84
CA GLN A 570 -8.85 6.36 -23.36
C GLN A 570 -7.55 6.05 -22.61
N LEU A 571 -6.79 7.08 -22.20
CA LEU A 571 -5.63 6.88 -21.33
C LEU A 571 -6.04 6.35 -19.94
N SER A 572 -7.20 6.77 -19.44
CA SER A 572 -7.73 6.31 -18.16
C SER A 572 -8.18 4.85 -18.21
N SER A 573 -8.75 4.40 -19.33
CA SER A 573 -9.12 2.99 -19.49
C SER A 573 -7.91 2.05 -19.61
N LEU A 574 -6.73 2.56 -20.00
CA LEU A 574 -5.50 1.78 -20.00
C LEU A 574 -4.95 1.58 -18.57
N LEU A 575 -5.19 2.54 -17.67
CA LEU A 575 -4.77 2.50 -16.28
C LEU A 575 -5.90 2.01 -15.37
N ASP A 576 -6.56 0.93 -15.78
CA ASP A 576 -7.68 0.31 -15.07
C ASP A 576 -7.20 -0.48 -13.85
N GLU A 577 -7.03 0.24 -12.74
CA GLU A 577 -6.71 -0.37 -11.46
C GLU A 577 -7.95 -0.99 -10.80
N ASP A 578 -7.76 -2.10 -10.09
CA ASP A 578 -8.78 -2.68 -9.22
C ASP A 578 -9.30 -1.61 -8.22
N PRO A 579 -10.61 -1.31 -8.19
CA PRO A 579 -11.19 -0.33 -7.28
C PRO A 579 -10.83 -0.57 -5.80
N ALA A 580 -10.65 -1.84 -5.40
CA ALA A 580 -10.24 -2.18 -4.04
C ALA A 580 -8.80 -1.75 -3.75
N VAL A 581 -7.89 -1.88 -4.72
CA VAL A 581 -6.50 -1.42 -4.61
C VAL A 581 -6.44 0.10 -4.58
N MET A 582 -7.22 0.78 -5.43
CA MET A 582 -7.30 2.24 -5.45
C MET A 582 -7.83 2.79 -4.12
N GLN A 583 -8.90 2.19 -3.56
CA GLN A 583 -9.45 2.58 -2.27
C GLN A 583 -8.45 2.33 -1.13
N ARG A 584 -7.80 1.16 -1.12
CA ARG A 584 -6.79 0.82 -0.12
C ARG A 584 -5.61 1.78 -0.17
N ARG A 585 -5.08 2.10 -1.35
CA ARG A 585 -4.01 3.10 -1.55
C ARG A 585 -4.42 4.47 -1.02
N THR A 586 -5.65 4.89 -1.31
CA THR A 586 -6.17 6.19 -0.84
C THR A 586 -6.27 6.24 0.68
N LEU A 587 -6.76 5.16 1.30
CA LEU A 587 -6.89 5.05 2.76
C LEU A 587 -5.51 5.06 3.44
N LEU A 588 -4.56 4.26 2.93
CA LEU A 588 -3.18 4.23 3.42
C LEU A 588 -2.48 5.57 3.24
N GLY A 589 -2.72 6.27 2.13
CA GLY A 589 -2.18 7.61 1.89
C GLY A 589 -2.67 8.63 2.91
N LYS A 590 -3.97 8.66 3.20
CA LYS A 590 -4.54 9.52 4.25
C LYS A 590 -3.97 9.18 5.63
N ARG A 591 -3.82 7.89 5.93
CA ARG A 591 -3.22 7.44 7.20
C ARG A 591 -1.77 7.89 7.30
N LEU A 592 -0.96 7.72 6.25
CA LEU A 592 0.44 8.15 6.22
C LEU A 592 0.59 9.66 6.45
N GLU A 593 -0.27 10.47 5.82
CA GLU A 593 -0.28 11.92 5.99
C GLU A 593 -0.54 12.32 7.45
N LEU A 594 -1.49 11.65 8.12
CA LEU A 594 -1.75 11.86 9.55
C LEU A 594 -0.52 11.52 10.40
N TYR A 595 0.12 10.36 10.16
CA TYR A 595 1.28 9.97 10.97
C TYR A 595 2.46 10.92 10.75
N ARG A 596 2.65 11.43 9.53
CA ARG A 596 3.65 12.48 9.23
C ARG A 596 3.32 13.80 9.92
N SER A 597 2.05 14.22 9.93
CA SER A 597 1.63 15.40 10.69
C SER A 597 1.87 15.20 12.19
N ALA A 598 1.56 14.02 12.74
CA ALA A 598 1.78 13.71 14.14
C ALA A 598 3.29 13.69 14.49
N GLN A 599 4.13 13.16 13.61
CA GLN A 599 5.59 13.20 13.76
C GLN A 599 6.10 14.64 13.81
N ALA A 600 5.69 15.49 12.87
CA ALA A 600 6.08 16.90 12.82
C ALA A 600 5.62 17.67 14.07
N ASP A 601 4.40 17.40 14.54
CA ASP A 601 3.87 18.02 15.75
C ASP A 601 4.63 17.58 17.02
N ILE A 602 5.03 16.30 17.12
CA ILE A 602 5.83 15.80 18.24
C ILE A 602 7.23 16.40 18.20
N ASP A 603 7.86 16.43 17.02
CA ASP A 603 9.21 16.97 16.84
C ASP A 603 9.27 18.46 17.21
N ALA A 604 8.27 19.25 16.81
CA ALA A 604 8.16 20.65 17.20
C ALA A 604 8.14 20.86 18.72
N VAL A 605 7.53 19.92 19.47
CA VAL A 605 7.47 19.98 20.94
C VAL A 605 8.74 19.45 21.61
N THR A 606 9.44 18.47 21.01
CA THR A 606 10.70 17.95 21.56
C THR A 606 11.89 18.88 21.34
N TRP A 607 11.92 19.58 20.20
CA TRP A 607 13.04 20.47 19.80
C TRP A 607 12.83 21.94 20.16
N GLY A 608 11.62 22.34 20.57
CA GLY A 608 11.30 23.70 21.01
C GLY A 608 11.76 24.07 22.43
N LYS A 609 12.93 23.58 22.86
CA LYS A 609 13.56 23.94 24.15
C LYS A 609 14.52 25.11 24.02
#